data_AF-M9QZN4-F1
#
_entry.id   AF-M9QZN4-F1
#
_cell.length_a   1.000
_cell.length_b   1.000
_cell.length_c   1.000
_cell.angle_alpha   90.00
_cell.angle_beta   90.00
_cell.angle_gamma   90.00
#
_symmetry.space_group_name_H-M   'P 1'
#
loop_
_entity.id
_entity.type
_entity.pdbx_description
1 polymer ?
#
loop_
_entity_poly.entity_id
_entity_poly.type
_entity_poly.pdbx_seq_one_letter_code
_entity_poly.pdbx_strand_id
1 'polypeptide(L)'
;VECVGDDIAWMRFDSSGQLRAINPENGFFGVAPGTSNSSNPIAMKTIFKNTVFTNVASTSDGGVFWEGMEDEIDENVKITDWHGKPWVKGQKTPAAHPNSRFCTPAKQCPIIDPQWEAPEGVPISAILFGGRRPAGVPLVYEARDWKHGVLVGAAMRSEATAAAEHKGKVIMHDPFAMRPFFGYNFGHYLEHWL
;
A
#
# COMPACT_ATOMS: atom_id res chain seq x y z
N VAL A 1 14.85 -1.18 -8.21
CA VAL A 1 13.91 -0.36 -7.43
C VAL A 1 14.28 -0.55 -5.99
N GLU A 2 14.49 0.55 -5.28
CA GLU A 2 14.74 0.61 -3.83
C GLU A 2 13.54 1.32 -3.17
N CYS A 3 13.36 1.13 -1.87
CA CYS A 3 12.22 1.63 -1.12
C CYS A 3 12.64 2.72 -0.13
N VAL A 4 12.06 3.91 -0.23
CA VAL A 4 12.18 4.98 0.79
C VAL A 4 11.00 4.92 1.77
N GLY A 5 9.79 4.72 1.26
CA GLY A 5 8.54 4.57 2.02
C GLY A 5 7.43 4.03 1.13
N ASP A 6 6.34 3.56 1.72
CA ASP A 6 5.24 2.91 1.00
C ASP A 6 3.87 3.62 1.14
N ASP A 7 3.70 4.53 2.09
CA ASP A 7 2.40 5.18 2.34
C ASP A 7 2.49 6.71 2.39
N ILE A 8 3.36 7.27 3.24
CA ILE A 8 3.42 8.72 3.47
C ILE A 8 4.69 9.36 2.90
N ALA A 9 4.52 10.50 2.22
CA ALA A 9 5.62 11.36 1.80
C ALA A 9 5.43 12.79 2.32
N TRP A 10 6.43 13.32 3.01
CA TRP A 10 6.51 14.76 3.30
C TRP A 10 7.47 15.40 2.31
N MET A 11 6.99 16.42 1.60
CA MET A 11 7.71 17.01 0.49
C MET A 11 7.91 18.51 0.65
N ARG A 12 9.05 19.01 0.21
CA ARG A 12 9.38 20.43 0.20
C ARG A 12 10.41 20.75 -0.87
N PHE A 13 10.26 21.88 -1.55
CA PHE A 13 11.31 22.41 -2.43
C PHE A 13 12.51 22.88 -1.60
N ASP A 14 13.70 22.44 -1.98
CA ASP A 14 14.95 22.94 -1.40
C ASP A 14 15.37 24.30 -1.98
N SER A 15 16.48 24.85 -1.51
CA SER A 15 17.00 26.15 -1.97
C SER A 15 17.44 26.17 -3.43
N SER A 16 17.63 25.01 -4.06
CA SER A 16 17.94 24.88 -5.48
C SER A 16 16.68 24.72 -6.35
N GLY A 17 15.50 24.66 -5.74
CA GLY A 17 14.22 24.44 -6.43
C GLY A 17 13.93 22.98 -6.74
N GLN A 18 14.69 22.03 -6.18
CA GLN A 18 14.41 20.61 -6.31
C GLN A 18 13.37 20.18 -5.27
N LEU A 19 12.31 19.49 -5.69
CA LEU A 19 11.37 18.88 -4.76
C LEU A 19 12.06 17.72 -4.04
N ARG A 20 12.15 17.79 -2.72
CA ARG A 20 12.69 16.74 -1.84
C ARG A 20 11.57 16.04 -1.10
N ALA A 21 11.70 14.73 -0.88
CA ALA A 21 10.77 13.94 -0.09
C ALA A 21 11.50 13.16 1.01
N ILE A 22 10.87 13.09 2.18
CA ILE A 22 11.20 12.12 3.23
C ILE A 22 10.00 11.20 3.47
N ASN A 23 10.28 9.98 3.91
CA ASN A 23 9.30 9.13 4.55
C ASN A 23 9.30 9.43 6.06
N PRO A 24 8.19 9.91 6.64
CA PRO A 24 8.13 10.18 8.08
C PRO A 24 7.92 8.92 8.94
N GLU A 25 7.73 7.74 8.33
CA GLU A 25 7.45 6.48 9.00
C GLU A 25 8.70 5.63 9.21
N ASN A 26 8.64 4.68 10.15
CA ASN A 26 9.75 3.77 10.51
C ASN A 26 9.43 2.29 10.25
N GLY A 27 8.36 2.03 9.50
CA GLY A 27 7.85 0.69 9.26
C GLY A 27 6.84 0.67 8.15
N PHE A 28 6.42 -0.53 7.79
CA PHE A 28 5.36 -0.76 6.81
C PHE A 28 4.16 -1.36 7.51
N PHE A 29 2.98 -0.80 7.25
CA PHE A 29 1.70 -1.32 7.71
C PHE A 29 0.93 -1.91 6.52
N GLY A 30 1.52 -2.91 5.86
CA GLY A 30 1.02 -3.45 4.60
C GLY A 30 -0.17 -4.39 4.74
N VAL A 31 -1.02 -4.39 3.72
CA VAL A 31 -2.12 -5.37 3.56
C VAL A 31 -1.52 -6.75 3.31
N ALA A 32 -1.88 -7.73 4.14
CA ALA A 32 -1.35 -9.09 4.00
C ALA A 32 -1.96 -9.84 2.81
N PRO A 33 -3.30 -9.95 2.64
CA PRO A 33 -3.91 -10.74 1.56
C PRO A 33 -3.44 -10.30 0.17
N GLY A 34 -3.08 -11.28 -0.66
CA GLY A 34 -2.49 -11.10 -1.99
C GLY A 34 -0.96 -10.93 -1.99
N THR A 35 -0.30 -10.80 -0.83
CA THR A 35 1.16 -10.81 -0.71
C THR A 35 1.69 -12.24 -0.79
N SER A 36 2.63 -12.50 -1.69
CA SER A 36 3.29 -13.81 -1.87
C SER A 36 4.68 -13.60 -2.47
N ASN A 37 5.46 -14.66 -2.59
CA ASN A 37 6.73 -14.65 -3.30
C ASN A 37 6.56 -14.36 -4.80
N SER A 38 5.37 -14.61 -5.36
CA SER A 38 5.05 -14.29 -6.76
C SER A 38 4.70 -12.81 -6.95
N SER A 39 3.98 -12.20 -6.01
CA SER A 39 3.48 -10.83 -6.12
C SER A 39 4.41 -9.79 -5.49
N ASN A 40 4.98 -10.10 -4.33
CA ASN A 40 5.89 -9.22 -3.59
C ASN A 40 6.89 -10.03 -2.75
N PRO A 41 7.91 -10.64 -3.39
CA PRO A 41 8.95 -11.40 -2.69
C PRO A 41 9.80 -10.54 -1.74
N ILE A 42 9.81 -9.22 -1.94
CA ILE A 42 10.49 -8.29 -1.04
C ILE A 42 9.76 -8.24 0.30
N ALA A 43 8.44 -8.04 0.30
CA ALA A 43 7.64 -8.07 1.52
C ALA A 43 7.77 -9.41 2.25
N MET A 44 7.73 -10.54 1.53
CA MET A 44 7.92 -11.86 2.14
C MET A 44 9.26 -11.99 2.89
N LYS A 45 10.35 -11.45 2.34
CA LYS A 45 11.65 -11.42 3.01
C LYS A 45 11.71 -10.48 4.21
N THR A 46 10.86 -9.45 4.26
CA THR A 46 10.82 -8.43 5.31
C THR A 46 10.05 -8.89 6.56
N ILE A 47 8.95 -9.63 6.37
CA ILE A 47 7.91 -9.80 7.40
C ILE A 47 8.10 -11.01 8.33
N PHE A 48 9.00 -11.96 8.05
CA PHE A 48 9.17 -13.17 8.88
C PHE A 48 10.15 -13.00 10.05
N LYS A 49 10.41 -11.76 10.47
CA LYS A 49 11.17 -11.44 11.69
C LYS A 49 10.65 -10.14 12.30
N ASN A 50 10.62 -10.03 13.64
CA ASN A 50 10.24 -8.82 14.39
C ASN A 50 8.96 -8.12 13.89
N THR A 51 7.98 -8.89 13.41
CA THR A 51 6.77 -8.37 12.76
C THR A 51 5.55 -8.76 13.56
N VAL A 52 4.61 -7.83 13.69
CA VAL A 52 3.30 -8.10 14.29
C VAL A 52 2.29 -8.29 13.16
N PHE A 53 1.62 -9.43 13.15
CA PHE A 53 0.51 -9.70 12.25
C PHE A 53 -0.82 -9.48 12.97
N THR A 54 -1.81 -8.94 12.27
CA THR A 54 -3.15 -8.67 12.82
C THR A 54 -4.23 -9.21 11.90
N ASN A 55 -5.13 -10.03 12.44
CA ASN A 55 -6.27 -10.65 11.75
C ASN A 55 -5.89 -11.54 10.54
N VAL A 56 -4.68 -12.10 10.53
CA VAL A 56 -4.29 -13.17 9.60
C VAL A 56 -4.64 -14.54 10.17
N ALA A 57 -4.63 -15.57 9.34
CA ALA A 57 -4.75 -16.95 9.80
C ALA A 57 -3.43 -17.44 10.42
N SER A 58 -3.49 -18.41 11.31
CA SER A 58 -2.32 -19.11 11.87
C SER A 58 -2.25 -20.54 11.38
N THR A 59 -1.03 -21.09 11.32
CA THR A 59 -0.77 -22.45 10.82
C THR A 59 -0.26 -23.35 11.94
N SER A 60 -0.49 -24.66 11.82
CA SER A 60 -0.16 -25.64 12.87
C SER A 60 1.34 -25.79 13.15
N ASP A 61 2.19 -25.35 12.23
CA ASP A 61 3.65 -25.31 12.34
C ASP A 61 4.18 -23.97 12.91
N GLY A 62 3.29 -23.06 13.34
CA GLY A 62 3.64 -21.80 13.99
C GLY A 62 3.83 -20.62 13.04
N GLY A 63 3.46 -20.75 11.77
CA GLY A 63 3.44 -19.69 10.78
C GLY A 63 2.11 -18.94 10.67
N VAL A 64 1.95 -18.23 9.56
CA VAL A 64 0.78 -17.41 9.21
C VAL A 64 0.30 -17.76 7.81
N PHE A 65 -0.97 -17.48 7.54
CA PHE A 65 -1.58 -17.68 6.23
C PHE A 65 -2.60 -16.58 5.89
N TRP A 66 -2.73 -16.29 4.61
CA TRP A 66 -3.79 -15.47 4.02
C TRP A 66 -4.00 -15.87 2.56
N GLU A 67 -5.11 -15.41 1.98
CA GLU A 67 -5.45 -15.64 0.57
C GLU A 67 -4.33 -15.13 -0.36
N GLY A 68 -3.84 -15.97 -1.26
CA GLY A 68 -2.70 -15.72 -2.15
C GLY A 68 -1.42 -16.48 -1.79
N MET A 69 -1.39 -17.17 -0.65
CA MET A 69 -0.28 -18.04 -0.23
C MET A 69 -0.54 -19.54 -0.46
N GLU A 70 -1.56 -19.90 -1.26
CA GLU A 70 -2.00 -21.29 -1.39
C GLU A 70 -0.90 -22.23 -1.87
N ASP A 71 0.02 -21.73 -2.69
CA ASP A 71 1.19 -22.44 -3.24
C ASP A 71 2.43 -22.41 -2.32
N GLU A 72 2.35 -21.70 -1.19
CA GLU A 72 3.46 -21.54 -0.23
C GLU A 72 3.32 -22.43 1.01
N ILE A 73 2.18 -23.10 1.17
CA ILE A 73 1.88 -23.93 2.33
C ILE A 73 1.66 -25.38 1.91
N ASP A 74 2.40 -26.28 2.56
CA ASP A 74 2.27 -27.73 2.46
C ASP A 74 0.85 -28.19 2.79
N GLU A 75 0.32 -29.15 2.03
CA GLU A 75 -1.05 -29.66 2.17
C GLU A 75 -1.35 -30.25 3.55
N ASN A 76 -0.34 -30.70 4.28
CA ASN A 76 -0.50 -31.31 5.60
C ASN A 76 -0.62 -30.29 6.74
N VAL A 77 -0.38 -29.00 6.47
CA VAL A 77 -0.45 -27.94 7.47
C VAL A 77 -1.91 -27.52 7.71
N LYS A 78 -2.33 -27.58 8.97
CA LYS A 78 -3.68 -27.14 9.36
C LYS A 78 -3.70 -25.63 9.57
N ILE A 79 -4.79 -25.00 9.14
CA ILE A 79 -4.97 -23.55 9.21
C ILE A 79 -6.10 -23.24 10.19
N THR A 80 -5.89 -22.22 11.02
CA THR A 80 -6.92 -21.62 11.89
C THR A 80 -7.18 -20.20 11.38
N ASP A 81 -8.43 -19.87 11.06
CA ASP A 81 -8.81 -18.56 10.56
C ASP A 81 -8.62 -17.44 11.60
N TRP A 82 -8.73 -16.19 11.16
CA TRP A 82 -8.62 -15.01 11.99
C TRP A 82 -9.72 -14.87 13.06
N HIS A 83 -10.77 -15.71 13.03
CA HIS A 83 -11.77 -15.84 14.08
C HIS A 83 -11.44 -16.95 15.09
N GLY A 84 -10.32 -17.65 14.94
CA GLY A 84 -9.90 -18.76 15.80
C GLY A 84 -10.58 -20.09 15.47
N LYS A 85 -11.12 -20.26 14.27
CA LYS A 85 -11.83 -21.49 13.85
C LYS A 85 -10.99 -22.30 12.86
N PRO A 86 -11.12 -23.64 12.85
CA PRO A 86 -10.47 -24.46 11.82
C PRO A 86 -10.91 -24.05 10.41
N TRP A 87 -9.94 -23.92 9.51
CA TRP A 87 -10.16 -23.52 8.13
C TRP A 87 -9.48 -24.48 7.16
N VAL A 88 -10.08 -24.70 5.98
CA VAL A 88 -9.50 -25.52 4.91
C VAL A 88 -9.55 -24.78 3.58
N LYS A 89 -8.56 -25.05 2.72
CA LYS A 89 -8.46 -24.46 1.37
C LYS A 89 -9.77 -24.66 0.60
N GLY A 90 -10.26 -23.61 -0.04
CA GLY A 90 -11.50 -23.63 -0.84
C GLY A 90 -12.80 -23.39 -0.07
N GLN A 91 -12.76 -23.12 1.24
CA GLN A 91 -13.95 -22.63 1.95
C GLN A 91 -14.43 -21.27 1.42
N LYS A 92 -15.74 -21.00 1.56
CA LYS A 92 -16.36 -19.74 1.10
C LYS A 92 -15.93 -18.52 1.88
N THR A 93 -15.60 -18.69 3.16
CA THR A 93 -15.12 -17.63 4.05
C THR A 93 -13.60 -17.55 3.99
N PRO A 94 -13.01 -16.36 3.97
CA PRO A 94 -11.56 -16.23 3.94
C PRO A 94 -10.93 -16.63 5.29
N ALA A 95 -9.72 -17.17 5.23
CA ALA A 95 -8.88 -17.50 6.37
C ALA A 95 -8.38 -16.25 7.08
N ALA A 96 -8.03 -15.19 6.33
CA ALA A 96 -7.60 -13.91 6.86
C ALA A 96 -8.66 -12.82 6.61
N HIS A 97 -8.70 -11.79 7.45
CA HIS A 97 -9.55 -10.63 7.16
C HIS A 97 -9.07 -9.95 5.86
N PRO A 98 -9.94 -9.48 4.95
CA PRO A 98 -9.53 -8.84 3.68
C PRO A 98 -8.65 -7.59 3.84
N ASN A 99 -8.67 -6.97 5.02
CA ASN A 99 -7.80 -5.85 5.42
C ASN A 99 -6.88 -6.23 6.60
N SER A 100 -6.55 -7.51 6.74
CA SER A 100 -5.52 -7.97 7.68
C SER A 100 -4.15 -7.41 7.30
N ARG A 101 -3.29 -7.23 8.29
CA ARG A 101 -2.08 -6.42 8.16
C ARG A 101 -0.87 -7.12 8.75
N PHE A 102 0.29 -6.82 8.17
CA PHE A 102 1.58 -6.95 8.85
C PHE A 102 2.09 -5.56 9.24
N CYS A 103 2.71 -5.46 10.41
CA CYS A 103 3.39 -4.28 10.90
C CYS A 103 4.86 -4.64 11.13
N THR A 104 5.74 -4.17 10.24
CA THR A 104 7.15 -4.61 10.19
C THR A 104 8.11 -3.41 10.12
N PRO A 105 9.31 -3.48 10.74
CA PRO A 105 10.28 -2.39 10.68
C PRO A 105 10.86 -2.20 9.27
N ALA A 106 10.94 -0.93 8.81
CA ALA A 106 11.34 -0.61 7.43
C ALA A 106 12.77 -1.08 7.11
N LYS A 107 13.69 -0.93 8.07
CA LYS A 107 15.09 -1.36 7.99
C LYS A 107 15.30 -2.85 7.69
N GLN A 108 14.27 -3.69 7.82
CA GLN A 108 14.36 -5.11 7.48
C GLN A 108 14.14 -5.38 5.98
N CYS A 109 13.66 -4.38 5.23
CA CYS A 109 13.43 -4.52 3.81
C CYS A 109 14.76 -4.71 3.08
N PRO A 110 14.93 -5.79 2.30
CA PRO A 110 16.20 -6.10 1.65
C PRO A 110 16.57 -5.12 0.53
N ILE A 111 15.66 -4.22 0.16
CA ILE A 111 15.87 -3.16 -0.85
C ILE A 111 15.55 -1.78 -0.27
N ILE A 112 15.64 -1.60 1.05
CA ILE A 112 15.51 -0.25 1.63
C ILE A 112 16.59 0.65 1.02
N ASP A 113 16.20 1.82 0.55
CA ASP A 113 17.12 2.78 -0.06
C ASP A 113 18.11 3.28 1.00
N PRO A 114 19.41 3.41 0.69
CA PRO A 114 20.41 3.88 1.66
C PRO A 114 20.13 5.31 2.19
N GLN A 115 19.33 6.10 1.49
CA GLN A 115 18.92 7.46 1.86
C GLN A 115 17.49 7.51 2.44
N TRP A 116 16.88 6.38 2.81
CA TRP A 116 15.51 6.38 3.32
C TRP A 116 15.32 7.22 4.61
N GLU A 117 16.37 7.36 5.43
CA GLU A 117 16.44 8.23 6.62
C GLU A 117 17.25 9.51 6.40
N ALA A 118 17.60 9.85 5.15
CA ALA A 118 18.40 11.04 4.87
C ALA A 118 17.61 12.32 5.25
N PRO A 119 18.13 13.16 6.15
CA PRO A 119 17.40 14.34 6.64
C PRO A 119 17.11 15.37 5.54
N GLU A 120 17.92 15.40 4.49
CA GLU A 120 17.72 16.24 3.30
C GLU A 120 16.62 15.73 2.36
N GLY A 121 16.21 14.48 2.51
CA GLY A 121 15.28 13.80 1.61
C GLY A 121 15.83 13.51 0.21
N VAL A 122 15.11 12.65 -0.50
CA VAL A 122 15.46 12.24 -1.86
C VAL A 122 14.81 13.17 -2.90
N PRO A 123 15.49 13.46 -4.03
CA PRO A 123 14.91 14.29 -5.08
C PRO A 123 13.77 13.56 -5.80
N ILE A 124 12.63 14.24 -5.94
CA ILE A 124 11.47 13.75 -6.69
C ILE A 124 11.49 14.33 -8.11
N SER A 125 11.51 13.44 -9.10
CA SER A 125 11.51 13.80 -10.53
C SER A 125 10.18 13.49 -11.24
N ALA A 126 9.32 12.68 -10.62
CA ALA A 126 8.01 12.33 -11.16
C ALA A 126 7.03 12.06 -10.01
N ILE A 127 5.76 12.47 -10.20
CA ILE A 127 4.64 12.15 -9.32
C ILE A 127 3.63 11.36 -10.14
N LEU A 128 3.24 10.19 -9.65
CA LEU A 128 2.33 9.30 -10.35
C LEU A 128 0.97 9.28 -9.63
N PHE A 129 -0.10 9.42 -10.41
CA PHE A 129 -1.47 9.23 -9.94
C PHE A 129 -2.06 7.96 -10.56
N GLY A 130 -2.80 7.21 -9.78
CA GLY A 130 -3.36 5.93 -10.23
C GLY A 130 -4.44 5.40 -9.31
N GLY A 131 -5.27 4.51 -9.85
CA GLY A 131 -6.37 3.87 -9.12
C GLY A 131 -6.92 2.69 -9.90
N ARG A 132 -7.78 1.90 -9.26
CA ARG A 132 -8.39 0.71 -9.88
C ARG A 132 -9.47 1.16 -10.87
N ARG A 133 -9.21 0.99 -12.16
CA ARG A 133 -10.11 1.36 -13.26
C ARG A 133 -10.26 0.18 -14.23
N PRO A 134 -11.38 -0.57 -14.18
CA PRO A 134 -11.56 -1.77 -15.01
C PRO A 134 -11.76 -1.46 -16.50
N ALA A 135 -12.06 -0.20 -16.85
CA ALA A 135 -12.30 0.21 -18.23
C ALA A 135 -11.94 1.69 -18.47
N GLY A 136 -11.57 1.99 -19.71
CA GLY A 136 -11.50 3.34 -20.29
C GLY A 136 -10.23 4.14 -20.02
N VAL A 137 -9.57 3.96 -18.87
CA VAL A 137 -8.29 4.65 -18.58
C VAL A 137 -7.13 3.81 -19.14
N PRO A 138 -6.22 4.37 -19.94
CA PRO A 138 -5.08 3.62 -20.48
C PRO A 138 -4.07 3.25 -19.38
N LEU A 139 -3.12 2.37 -19.71
CA LEU A 139 -2.10 1.91 -18.76
C LEU A 139 -1.29 3.07 -18.16
N VAL A 140 -0.83 3.99 -19.01
CA VAL A 140 -0.06 5.17 -18.63
C VAL A 140 -0.29 6.29 -19.63
N TYR A 141 -0.35 7.52 -19.15
CA TYR A 141 -0.31 8.74 -19.94
C TYR A 141 0.35 9.85 -19.12
N GLU A 142 0.94 10.83 -19.80
CA GLU A 142 1.64 11.95 -19.17
C GLU A 142 0.74 13.20 -19.17
N ALA A 143 0.83 13.99 -18.09
CA ALA A 143 0.24 15.33 -18.08
C ALA A 143 0.95 16.24 -19.10
N ARG A 144 0.27 17.29 -19.56
CA ARG A 144 0.81 18.20 -20.59
C ARG A 144 1.64 19.32 -19.97
N ASP A 145 1.31 19.64 -18.73
CA ASP A 145 1.91 20.65 -17.89
C ASP A 145 1.47 20.39 -16.44
N TRP A 146 1.97 21.21 -15.52
CA TRP A 146 1.69 21.11 -14.09
C TRP A 146 0.19 21.28 -13.77
N LYS A 147 -0.49 22.26 -14.38
CA LYS A 147 -1.92 22.53 -14.13
C LYS A 147 -2.77 21.35 -14.59
N HIS A 148 -2.43 20.74 -15.72
CA HIS A 148 -3.04 19.51 -16.20
C HIS A 148 -2.78 18.35 -15.22
N GLY A 149 -1.57 18.25 -14.66
CA GLY A 149 -1.23 17.26 -13.63
C GLY A 149 -2.09 17.41 -12.36
N VAL A 150 -2.27 18.63 -11.87
CA VAL A 150 -3.13 18.92 -10.71
C VAL A 150 -4.59 18.53 -11.01
N LEU A 151 -5.09 18.82 -12.22
CA LEU A 151 -6.42 18.38 -12.65
C LEU A 151 -6.52 16.85 -12.70
N VAL A 152 -5.51 16.15 -13.22
CA VAL A 152 -5.46 14.68 -13.26
C VAL A 152 -5.54 14.10 -11.83
N GLY A 153 -4.77 14.64 -10.89
CA GLY A 153 -4.83 14.26 -9.48
C GLY A 153 -6.20 14.52 -8.86
N ALA A 154 -6.81 15.68 -9.13
CA ALA A 154 -8.14 16.04 -8.63
C ALA A 154 -9.26 15.16 -9.21
N ALA A 155 -9.09 14.69 -10.44
CA ALA A 155 -10.07 13.86 -11.15
C ALA A 155 -9.93 12.36 -10.84
N MET A 156 -9.00 11.96 -9.96
CA MET A 156 -8.78 10.56 -9.61
C MET A 156 -10.06 9.87 -9.13
N ARG A 157 -10.24 8.65 -9.64
CA ARG A 157 -11.30 7.73 -9.25
C ARG A 157 -10.75 6.31 -9.14
N SER A 158 -11.26 5.53 -8.21
CA SER A 158 -10.82 4.15 -7.96
C SER A 158 -12.00 3.27 -7.51
N GLU A 159 -11.96 1.97 -7.82
CA GLU A 159 -12.84 1.00 -7.14
C GLU A 159 -12.60 1.03 -5.63
N ALA A 160 -13.68 0.96 -4.86
CA ALA A 160 -13.60 0.85 -3.41
C ALA A 160 -12.82 -0.42 -2.99
N THR A 161 -12.02 -0.28 -1.94
CA THR A 161 -11.22 -1.36 -1.33
C THR A 161 -11.72 -1.67 0.08
N ALA A 162 -11.30 -2.80 0.64
CA ALA A 162 -11.64 -3.19 2.01
C ALA A 162 -10.93 -2.35 3.11
N ALA A 163 -10.18 -1.31 2.73
CA ALA A 163 -9.46 -0.47 3.68
C ALA A 163 -10.39 0.43 4.53
N ALA A 164 -11.61 0.71 4.04
CA ALA A 164 -12.62 1.53 4.71
C ALA A 164 -14.01 0.83 4.69
N GLU A 165 -15.06 1.48 5.21
CA GLU A 165 -16.40 0.86 5.32
C GLU A 165 -17.14 0.62 4.00
N HIS A 166 -16.60 1.08 2.87
CA HIS A 166 -17.26 0.97 1.57
C HIS A 166 -17.27 -0.47 1.05
N LYS A 167 -18.46 -1.00 0.78
CA LYS A 167 -18.65 -2.35 0.24
C LYS A 167 -18.87 -2.33 -1.27
N GLY A 168 -18.31 -3.33 -1.96
CA GLY A 168 -18.55 -3.59 -3.38
C GLY A 168 -17.59 -2.87 -4.33
N LYS A 169 -17.66 -3.20 -5.62
CA LYS A 169 -16.79 -2.65 -6.69
C LYS A 169 -17.35 -1.34 -7.27
N VAL A 170 -17.68 -0.38 -6.40
CA VAL A 170 -18.18 0.93 -6.84
C VAL A 170 -17.00 1.86 -7.13
N ILE A 171 -17.03 2.55 -8.28
CA ILE A 171 -16.02 3.55 -8.64
C ILE A 171 -16.32 4.87 -7.91
N MET A 172 -15.44 5.25 -7.00
CA MET A 172 -15.57 6.46 -6.20
C MET A 172 -14.53 7.51 -6.62
N HIS A 173 -14.82 8.79 -6.35
CA HIS A 173 -13.80 9.84 -6.41
C HIS A 173 -12.82 9.69 -5.26
N ASP A 174 -11.53 9.84 -5.54
CA ASP A 174 -10.46 9.82 -4.55
C ASP A 174 -9.32 10.77 -4.97
N PRO A 175 -9.59 12.10 -4.98
CA PRO A 175 -8.64 13.09 -5.46
C PRO A 175 -7.31 12.99 -4.72
N PHE A 176 -6.20 12.88 -5.47
CA PHE A 176 -4.84 12.72 -4.94
C PHE A 176 -4.66 11.51 -3.99
N ALA A 177 -5.57 10.53 -3.99
CA ALA A 177 -5.66 9.49 -2.96
C ALA A 177 -5.81 10.03 -1.52
N MET A 178 -6.29 11.26 -1.37
CA MET A 178 -6.37 12.01 -0.12
C MET A 178 -7.81 12.17 0.39
N ARG A 179 -8.83 11.58 -0.25
CA ARG A 179 -10.23 11.76 0.16
C ARG A 179 -10.46 11.57 1.65
N PRO A 180 -9.97 10.49 2.30
CA PRO A 180 -10.21 10.29 3.73
C PRO A 180 -9.20 11.05 4.63
N PHE A 181 -8.27 11.81 4.05
CA PHE A 181 -7.08 12.33 4.75
C PHE A 181 -6.89 13.85 4.65
N PHE A 182 -7.80 14.58 4.00
CA PHE A 182 -7.70 16.04 3.95
C PHE A 182 -7.78 16.66 5.35
N GLY A 183 -6.71 17.33 5.77
CA GLY A 183 -6.66 18.09 7.03
C GLY A 183 -7.29 19.49 6.96
N TYR A 184 -7.70 19.94 5.77
CA TYR A 184 -8.33 21.24 5.53
C TYR A 184 -9.17 21.22 4.24
N ASN A 185 -9.72 22.37 3.83
CA ASN A 185 -10.59 22.47 2.65
C ASN A 185 -9.87 22.00 1.37
N PHE A 186 -10.48 21.05 0.65
CA PHE A 186 -9.94 20.48 -0.59
C PHE A 186 -9.71 21.52 -1.71
N GLY A 187 -10.56 22.54 -1.84
CA GLY A 187 -10.36 23.62 -2.82
C GLY A 187 -9.07 24.40 -2.56
N HIS A 188 -8.80 24.74 -1.29
CA HIS A 188 -7.54 25.36 -0.90
C HIS A 188 -6.35 24.41 -1.07
N TYR A 189 -6.57 23.09 -0.92
CA TYR A 189 -5.53 22.09 -1.19
C TYR A 189 -5.15 22.10 -2.67
N LEU A 190 -6.12 22.17 -3.59
CA LEU A 190 -5.84 22.31 -5.01
C LEU A 190 -5.11 23.62 -5.32
N GLU A 191 -5.50 24.73 -4.68
CA GLU A 191 -4.81 26.01 -4.83
C GLU A 191 -3.37 25.97 -4.31
N HIS A 192 -3.09 25.23 -3.23
CA HIS A 192 -1.73 25.04 -2.72
C HIS A 192 -0.83 24.24 -3.68
N TRP A 193 -1.41 23.31 -4.44
CA TRP A 193 -0.68 22.56 -5.46
C TRP A 193 -0.39 23.38 -6.73
N LEU A 194 -1.14 24.46 -7.00
CA LEU A 194 -1.00 25.30 -8.19
C LEU A 194 0.05 26.40 -8.04
#